data_AF-R4M025-F1
#
_entry.id   AF-R4M025-F1
#
_cell.length_a   1.000
_cell.length_b   1.000
_cell.length_c   1.000
_cell.angle_alpha   90.00
_cell.angle_beta   90.00
_cell.angle_gamma   90.00
#
_symmetry.space_group_name_H-M   'P 1'
#
loop_
_entity.id
_entity.type
_entity.pdbx_description
1 polymer ?
#
loop_
_entity_poly.entity_id
_entity_poly.type
_entity_poly.pdbx_seq_one_letter_code
_entity_poly.pdbx_strand_id
1 'polypeptide(L)' 'MGGHRFLADDVSLVDDDVPLIVGYRQVTDAHLLTLARRRGVRLVTFDAGVFTLAQQRPKTPVELLTIL' A
#
# COMPACT_ATOMS: atom_id res chain seq x y z
N MET A 1 15.87 -22.03 -6.36
CA MET A 1 14.94 -21.17 -7.15
C MET A 1 13.78 -20.79 -6.24
N GLY A 2 13.48 -19.50 -6.10
CA GLY A 2 12.47 -19.00 -5.15
C GLY A 2 12.83 -17.60 -4.64
N GLY A 3 12.84 -16.61 -5.54
CA GLY A 3 13.08 -15.21 -5.18
C GLY A 3 11.80 -14.39 -4.95
N HIS A 4 10.63 -15.01 -5.15
CA HIS A 4 9.33 -14.36 -5.02
C HIS A 4 8.30 -15.34 -4.45
N ARG A 5 7.29 -14.78 -3.79
CA ARG A 5 6.14 -15.49 -3.24
C ARG A 5 4.89 -14.69 -3.53
N PHE A 6 3.84 -15.35 -4.00
CA PHE A 6 2.53 -14.72 -4.17
C PHE A 6 1.87 -14.45 -2.82
N LEU A 7 1.13 -13.34 -2.75
CA LEU A 7 0.31 -12.99 -1.61
C LEU A 7 -1.15 -13.24 -1.96
N ALA A 8 -1.91 -13.84 -1.05
CA ALA A 8 -3.35 -13.91 -1.20
C ALA A 8 -3.92 -12.49 -1.14
N ASP A 9 -4.88 -12.18 -2.01
CA ASP A 9 -5.58 -10.91 -2.03
C ASP A 9 -7.01 -11.10 -1.53
N ASP A 10 -7.34 -10.45 -0.43
CA ASP A 10 -8.64 -10.44 0.22
C ASP A 10 -9.09 -9.01 0.57
N VAL A 11 -8.50 -8.00 -0.09
CA VAL A 11 -8.82 -6.59 0.16
C VAL A 11 -10.05 -6.21 -0.65
N SER A 12 -11.07 -5.73 0.05
CA SER A 12 -12.19 -5.02 -0.55
C SER A 12 -12.03 -3.53 -0.30
N LEU A 13 -12.28 -2.70 -1.31
CA LEU A 13 -12.14 -1.23 -1.20
C LEU A 13 -13.17 -0.59 -0.25
N VAL A 14 -14.19 -1.34 0.18
CA VAL A 14 -15.18 -0.89 1.16
C VAL A 14 -14.84 -1.35 2.58
N ASP A 15 -13.70 -2.03 2.80
CA ASP A 15 -13.29 -2.43 4.14
C ASP A 15 -12.87 -1.21 4.98
N ASP A 16 -13.24 -1.20 6.26
CA ASP A 16 -13.04 -0.06 7.17
C ASP A 16 -11.57 0.33 7.41
N ASP A 17 -10.64 -0.54 7.05
CA ASP A 17 -9.19 -0.34 7.21
C ASP A 17 -8.50 0.16 5.93
N VAL A 18 -9.26 0.36 4.85
CA VAL A 18 -8.80 1.02 3.62
C VAL A 18 -8.61 2.53 3.88
N PRO A 19 -7.54 3.17 3.36
CA PRO A 19 -7.38 4.63 3.42
C PRO A 19 -8.52 5.38 2.74
N LEU A 20 -8.74 6.64 3.13
CA LEU A 20 -9.76 7.47 2.49
C LEU A 20 -9.34 7.80 1.06
N ILE A 21 -10.13 7.33 0.09
CA ILE A 21 -9.94 7.59 -1.33
C ILE A 21 -10.64 8.90 -1.68
N VAL A 22 -9.85 9.95 -1.96
CA VAL A 22 -10.33 11.27 -2.37
C VAL A 22 -10.56 11.33 -3.88
N GLY A 23 -9.84 10.54 -4.66
CA GLY A 23 -10.00 10.48 -6.12
C GLY A 23 -9.57 9.15 -6.73
N TYR A 24 -10.07 8.87 -7.94
CA TYR A 24 -9.90 7.58 -8.61
C TYR A 24 -8.44 7.13 -8.77
N ARG A 25 -7.49 8.08 -8.82
CA ARG A 25 -6.05 7.80 -8.93
C ARG A 25 -5.46 7.11 -7.70
N GLN A 26 -6.13 7.18 -6.55
CA GLN A 26 -5.67 6.60 -5.29
C GLN A 26 -6.20 5.18 -5.06
N VAL A 27 -7.08 4.66 -5.93
CA VAL A 27 -7.74 3.36 -5.71
C VAL A 27 -6.71 2.23 -5.60
N THR A 28 -5.79 2.14 -6.55
CA THR A 28 -4.74 1.12 -6.54
C THR A 28 -3.78 1.31 -5.36
N ASP A 29 -3.44 2.54 -5.03
CA ASP A 29 -2.53 2.85 -3.92
C ASP A 29 -3.15 2.41 -2.58
N ALA A 30 -4.42 2.76 -2.37
CA ALA A 30 -5.17 2.35 -1.19
C ALA A 30 -5.27 0.82 -1.07
N HIS A 31 -5.50 0.13 -2.19
CA HIS A 31 -5.51 -1.32 -2.27
C HIS A 31 -4.16 -1.93 -1.85
N LEU A 32 -3.07 -1.50 -2.49
CA LEU A 32 -1.73 -2.04 -2.25
C LEU A 32 -1.23 -1.75 -0.83
N LEU A 33 -1.51 -0.56 -0.29
CA LEU A 33 -1.16 -0.21 1.09
C LEU A 33 -1.93 -1.08 2.10
N THR A 34 -3.21 -1.32 1.84
CA THR A 34 -4.05 -2.19 2.67
C THR A 34 -3.56 -3.63 2.63
N LEU A 35 -3.28 -4.15 1.43
CA LEU A 35 -2.74 -5.50 1.24
C LEU A 35 -1.38 -5.66 1.95
N ALA A 36 -0.47 -4.71 1.76
CA ALA A 36 0.85 -4.73 2.40
C ALA A 36 0.73 -4.78 3.92
N ARG A 37 -0.11 -3.92 4.51
CA ARG A 37 -0.38 -3.88 5.94
C ARG A 37 -0.99 -5.19 6.45
N ARG A 38 -2.02 -5.74 5.78
CA ARG A 38 -2.68 -6.99 6.19
C ARG A 38 -1.77 -8.22 6.08
N ARG A 39 -0.85 -8.22 5.12
CA ARG A 39 0.11 -9.32 4.91
C ARG A 39 1.42 -9.14 5.66
N GLY A 40 1.59 -8.04 6.40
CA GLY A 40 2.81 -7.76 7.15
C GLY A 40 4.05 -7.61 6.27
N VAL A 41 3.88 -7.14 5.03
CA VAL A 41 4.97 -6.89 4.08
C VAL A 41 5.14 -5.40 3.85
N ARG A 42 6.31 -4.97 3.38
CA ARG A 42 6.59 -3.57 3.07
C ARG A 42 6.31 -3.27 1.60
N LEU A 43 5.60 -2.18 1.33
CA LEU A 43 5.48 -1.62 -0.02
C LEU A 43 6.65 -0.66 -0.26
N VAL A 44 7.51 -0.98 -1.22
CA VAL A 44 8.62 -0.12 -1.63
C VAL A 44 8.23 0.55 -2.95
N THR A 45 8.33 1.87 -3.03
CA THR A 45 7.85 2.65 -4.18
C THR A 45 8.75 3.85 -4.48
N PHE A 46 8.70 4.36 -5.70
CA PHE A 46 9.28 5.67 -6.07
C PHE A 46 8.22 6.78 -6.10
N ASP A 47 6.95 6.44 -5.84
CA ASP A 47 5.83 7.38 -5.91
C ASP A 47 5.58 8.05 -4.55
N ALA A 48 5.81 9.36 -4.49
CA ALA A 48 5.57 10.16 -3.29
C ALA A 48 4.07 10.29 -2.93
N GLY A 49 3.17 10.13 -3.90
CA GLY A 49 1.72 10.09 -3.69
C GLY A 49 1.29 8.87 -2.87
N VAL A 50 1.82 7.69 -3.20
CA VAL A 50 1.62 6.46 -2.41
C VAL A 50 2.15 6.65 -0.98
N PHE A 51 3.36 7.19 -0.84
CA PHE A 51 3.96 7.45 0.46
C PHE A 51 3.13 8.43 1.30
N THR A 52 2.58 9.48 0.67
CA THR A 52 1.71 10.46 1.32
C THR A 52 0.39 9.84 1.76
N LEU A 53 -0.24 9.03 0.90
CA LEU A 53 -1.49 8.33 1.22
C LEU A 53 -1.31 7.39 2.42
N ALA A 54 -0.18 6.68 2.49
CA ALA A 54 0.13 5.78 3.59
C ALA A 54 0.15 6.48 4.97
N GLN A 55 0.46 7.78 5.02
CA GLN A 55 0.50 8.54 6.28
C GLN A 55 -0.89 8.76 6.90
N GLN A 56 -1.98 8.57 6.15
CA GLN A 56 -3.34 8.61 6.70
C GLN A 56 -3.60 7.50 7.72
N ARG A 57 -2.85 6.38 7.63
CA ARG A 57 -2.97 5.23 8.53
C ARG A 57 -1.61 4.94 9.16
N PRO A 58 -1.36 5.43 10.40
CA PRO A 58 -0.12 5.16 11.12
C PRO A 58 0.17 3.66 11.16
N LYS A 59 1.45 3.29 11.02
CA LYS A 59 1.96 1.89 10.95
C LYS A 59 1.80 1.17 9.62
N THR A 60 1.38 1.85 8.54
CA THR A 60 1.43 1.24 7.19
C THR A 60 2.90 1.11 6.75
N PRO A 61 3.43 -0.11 6.53
CA PRO A 61 4.83 -0.31 6.21
C PRO A 61 5.11 0.07 4.73
N VAL A 62 5.42 1.34 4.49
CA VAL A 62 5.81 1.87 3.17
C VAL A 62 7.21 2.47 3.22
N GLU A 63 7.95 2.35 2.11
CA GLU A 63 9.26 2.99 1.93
C GLU A 63 9.29 3.70 0.58
N LEU A 64 9.65 4.99 0.61
CA LEU A 64 9.89 5.79 -0.57
C LEU A 64 11.37 5.72 -0.92
N LEU A 65 11.69 5.20 -2.11
CA LEU A 65 13.03 5.24 -2.66
C LEU A 65 13.24 6.56 -3.40
N THR A 66 14.32 7.25 -3.05
CA THR A 66 14.80 8.42 -3.77
C THR A 66 16.05 8.03 -4.56
N ILE A 67 16.14 8.47 -5.82
CA ILE A 67 17.36 8.30 -6.60
C ILE A 67 18.44 9.22 -5.98
N LEU A 68 19.61 8.67 -5.68
CA LEU A 68 20.78 9.41 -5.17
C LEU A 68 21.38 10.33 -6.25
#